data_AF-A0A9E1Y0R5-F1
#
_entry.id   AF-A0A9E1Y0R5-F1
#
_cell.length_a   1.000
_cell.length_b   1.000
_cell.length_c   1.000
_cell.angle_alpha   90.00
_cell.angle_beta   90.00
_cell.angle_gamma   90.00
#
_symmetry.space_group_name_H-M   'P 1'
#
loop_
_entity.id
_entity.type
_entity.pdbx_description
1 polymer ?
#
loop_
_entity_poly.entity_id
_entity_poly.type
_entity_poly.pdbx_seq_one_letter_code
_entity_poly.pdbx_strand_id
1 'polypeptide(L)'
;MEAVDALLSRVSAPRLTGAVPASLLADMVQAAQRAPDHAQLAPYRFLVVTGEGRSALGELMVAARLAVAPDTDAATLDKLRLKPLRAPMIIVG
;
A
#
# COMPACT_ATOMS: atom_id res chain seq x y z
N MET A 1 -5.00 1.84 -24.86
CA MET A 1 -5.33 0.48 -24.43
C MET A 1 -6.82 0.48 -24.18
N GLU A 2 -7.56 -0.46 -24.77
CA GLU A 2 -8.99 -0.57 -24.51
C GLU A 2 -9.23 -1.08 -23.08
N ALA A 3 -10.38 -0.76 -22.48
CA ALA A 3 -10.68 -1.15 -21.11
C ALA A 3 -10.64 -2.68 -20.91
N VAL A 4 -11.10 -3.44 -21.92
CA VAL A 4 -11.08 -4.91 -21.89
C VAL A 4 -9.65 -5.44 -21.86
N ASP A 5 -8.74 -4.86 -22.64
CA ASP A 5 -7.32 -5.27 -22.65
C ASP A 5 -6.68 -5.04 -21.27
N ALA A 6 -6.98 -3.90 -20.64
CA ALA A 6 -6.48 -3.59 -19.30
C ALA A 6 -6.99 -4.62 -18.27
N LEU A 7 -8.25 -5.04 -18.35
CA LEU A 7 -8.82 -6.04 -17.46
C LEU A 7 -8.19 -7.43 -17.66
N LEU A 8 -7.97 -7.84 -18.90
CA LEU A 8 -7.47 -9.18 -19.24
C LEU A 8 -5.95 -9.32 -19.06
N SER A 9 -5.19 -8.23 -19.19
CA SER A 9 -3.72 -8.25 -19.14
C SER A 9 -3.09 -7.75 -17.83
N ARG A 10 -3.89 -7.17 -16.92
CA ARG A 10 -3.36 -6.60 -15.68
C ARG A 10 -2.73 -7.65 -14.79
N VAL A 11 -1.47 -7.38 -14.41
CA VAL A 11 -0.69 -8.14 -13.42
C VAL A 11 -0.22 -7.22 -12.30
N SER A 12 0.02 -7.79 -11.11
CA SER A 12 0.58 -7.03 -10.00
C SER A 12 2.10 -6.89 -10.13
N ALA A 13 2.63 -5.68 -9.97
CA ALA A 13 4.06 -5.42 -9.95
C ALA A 13 4.62 -5.41 -8.51
N PRO A 14 5.53 -6.32 -8.13
CA PRO A 14 5.94 -6.51 -6.73
C PRO A 14 7.00 -5.51 -6.22
N ARG A 15 7.63 -4.74 -7.12
CA ARG A 15 8.65 -3.73 -6.80
C ARG A 15 8.38 -2.49 -7.63
N LEU A 16 8.32 -1.34 -6.96
CA LEU A 16 8.02 -0.06 -7.58
C LEU A 16 9.12 0.95 -7.22
N THR A 17 9.50 1.79 -8.18
CA THR A 17 10.52 2.83 -8.02
C THR A 17 10.04 4.12 -8.68
N GLY A 18 10.79 5.22 -8.49
CA GLY A 18 10.49 6.50 -9.11
C GLY A 18 9.57 7.40 -8.27
N ALA A 19 9.32 8.59 -8.80
CA ALA A 19 8.43 9.58 -8.19
C ALA A 19 6.96 9.24 -8.48
N VAL A 20 6.08 9.51 -7.52
CA VAL A 20 4.62 9.40 -7.71
C VAL A 20 4.07 10.80 -7.98
N PRO A 21 3.52 11.07 -9.19
CA PRO A 21 2.87 12.35 -9.47
C PRO A 21 1.70 12.61 -8.52
N ALA A 22 1.55 13.84 -8.04
CA ALA A 22 0.46 14.18 -7.12
C ALA A 22 -0.93 13.97 -7.73
N SER A 23 -1.08 14.21 -9.04
CA SER A 23 -2.34 13.97 -9.78
C SER A 23 -2.76 12.50 -9.76
N LEU A 24 -1.80 11.57 -9.77
CA LEU A 24 -2.09 10.14 -9.81
C LEU A 24 -2.88 9.68 -8.58
N LEU A 25 -2.59 10.23 -7.40
CA LEU A 25 -3.31 9.89 -6.18
C LEU A 25 -4.79 10.29 -6.26
N ALA A 26 -5.08 11.48 -6.78
CA ALA A 26 -6.45 11.96 -6.92
C ALA A 26 -7.25 11.08 -7.89
N ASP A 27 -6.65 10.69 -9.02
CA ASP A 27 -7.27 9.79 -10.00
C ASP A 27 -7.51 8.39 -9.40
N MET A 28 -6.54 7.85 -8.66
CA MET A 28 -6.67 6.56 -7.98
C MET A 28 -7.80 6.56 -6.95
N VAL A 29 -7.93 7.63 -6.16
CA VAL A 29 -9.00 7.77 -5.18
C VAL A 29 -10.36 7.88 -5.88
N GLN A 30 -10.47 8.68 -6.95
CA GLN A 30 -11.72 8.77 -7.74
C GLN A 30 -12.11 7.42 -8.35
N ALA A 31 -11.15 6.67 -8.88
CA ALA A 31 -11.38 5.33 -9.41
C ALA A 31 -11.84 4.35 -8.30
N ALA A 32 -11.19 4.38 -7.13
CA ALA A 32 -11.55 3.53 -6.00
C ALA A 32 -13.00 3.77 -5.50
N GLN A 33 -13.49 5.01 -5.55
CA GLN A 33 -14.87 5.36 -5.21
C GLN A 33 -15.92 4.80 -6.18
N ARG A 34 -15.52 4.14 -7.27
CA ARG A 34 -16.44 3.45 -8.19
C ARG A 34 -16.67 1.98 -7.81
N ALA A 35 -16.06 1.50 -6.73
CA ALA A 35 -16.40 0.21 -6.16
C ALA A 35 -17.91 0.16 -5.82
N PRO A 36 -18.59 -0.99 -6.00
CA PRO A 36 -19.99 -1.13 -5.64
C PRO A 36 -20.19 -0.83 -4.15
N ASP A 37 -21.11 0.09 -3.86
CA ASP A 37 -21.39 0.57 -2.51
C ASP A 37 -22.91 0.69 -2.34
N HIS A 38 -23.50 -0.28 -1.65
CA HIS A 38 -24.93 -0.28 -1.40
C HIS A 38 -25.28 0.88 -0.45
N ALA A 39 -26.26 1.69 -0.87
CA ALA A 39 -26.65 2.92 -0.19
C ALA A 39 -25.59 4.05 -0.15
N GLN A 40 -24.51 3.95 -0.96
CA GLN A 40 -23.52 5.02 -1.14
C GLN A 40 -22.93 5.54 0.19
N LEU A 41 -22.62 4.64 1.12
CA LEU A 41 -22.18 5.01 2.46
C LEU A 41 -20.75 5.58 2.48
N ALA A 42 -19.96 5.32 1.43
CA ALA A 42 -18.53 5.58 1.36
C ALA A 42 -17.78 5.12 2.63
N PRO A 43 -17.90 3.85 3.05
CA PRO A 43 -17.41 3.38 4.35
C PRO A 43 -15.89 3.11 4.37
N TYR A 44 -15.13 3.84 3.56
CA TYR A 44 -13.69 3.67 3.40
C TYR A 44 -12.92 4.92 3.78
N ARG A 45 -11.71 4.72 4.29
CA ARG A 45 -10.75 5.79 4.58
C ARG A 45 -9.39 5.34 4.08
N PHE A 46 -8.74 6.18 3.29
CA PHE A 46 -7.40 5.91 2.81
C PHE A 46 -6.36 6.69 3.61
N LEU A 47 -5.33 6.00 4.08
CA LEU A 47 -4.11 6.57 4.63
C LEU A 47 -3.01 6.45 3.59
N VAL A 48 -2.45 7.60 3.19
CA VAL A 48 -1.32 7.67 2.27
C VAL A 48 -0.03 7.75 3.06
N VAL A 49 0.87 6.80 2.83
CA VAL A 49 2.16 6.69 3.52
C VAL A 49 3.28 6.88 2.50
N THR A 50 4.02 7.98 2.63
CA THR A 50 5.13 8.37 1.76
C THR A 50 6.33 8.87 2.58
N GLY A 51 7.46 9.12 1.92
CA GLY A 51 8.65 9.68 2.58
C GLY A 51 9.10 8.84 3.78
N GLU A 52 9.39 9.50 4.89
CA GLU A 52 9.80 8.88 6.17
C GLU A 52 8.70 8.04 6.83
N GLY A 53 7.43 8.32 6.51
CA GLY A 53 6.30 7.53 7.02
C GLY A 53 6.38 6.05 6.63
N ARG A 54 7.04 5.72 5.51
CA ARG A 54 7.27 4.32 5.11
C ARG A 54 8.25 3.62 6.05
N SER A 55 9.29 4.31 6.51
CA SER A 55 10.23 3.78 7.51
C SER A 55 9.54 3.59 8.85
N ALA A 56 8.73 4.57 9.28
CA ALA A 56 7.93 4.48 10.50
C ALA A 56 6.94 3.29 10.45
N LEU A 57 6.29 3.07 9.30
CA LEU A 57 5.45 1.89 9.09
C LEU A 57 6.25 0.59 9.20
N GLY A 58 7.49 0.55 8.71
CA GLY A 58 8.37 -0.61 8.82
C GLY A 58 8.66 -0.99 10.27
N GLU A 59 8.99 0.00 11.11
CA GLU A 59 9.19 -0.23 12.55
C GLU A 59 7.90 -0.63 13.25
N LEU A 60 6.75 -0.06 12.87
CA LEU A 60 5.45 -0.45 13.42
C LEU A 60 5.14 -1.93 13.12
N MET A 61 5.48 -2.41 11.91
CA MET A 61 5.32 -3.82 11.55
C MET A 61 6.22 -4.74 12.37
N VAL A 62 7.45 -4.31 12.68
CA VAL A 62 8.37 -5.03 13.58
C VAL A 62 7.82 -5.09 15.00
N ALA A 63 7.39 -3.95 15.55
CA ALA A 63 6.81 -3.86 16.89
C ALA A 63 5.57 -4.75 17.03
N ALA A 64 4.66 -4.72 16.05
CA ALA A 64 3.48 -5.59 16.02
C ALA A 64 3.84 -7.08 15.97
N ARG A 65 4.89 -7.45 15.22
CA ARG A 65 5.36 -8.84 15.16
C ARG A 65 5.92 -9.30 16.51
N LEU A 66 6.76 -8.50 17.14
CA LEU A 66 7.36 -8.83 18.44
C LEU A 66 6.33 -8.91 19.56
N ALA A 67 5.25 -8.11 19.50
CA ALA A 67 4.16 -8.20 20.46
C ALA A 67 3.44 -9.56 20.46
N VAL A 68 3.40 -10.24 19.30
CA VAL A 68 2.74 -11.56 19.15
C VAL A 68 3.74 -12.72 19.22
N ALA A 69 4.97 -12.50 18.75
CA ALA A 69 6.03 -13.51 18.69
C ALA A 69 7.38 -12.86 19.05
N PRO A 70 7.69 -12.74 20.36
CA PRO A 70 8.92 -12.08 20.83
C PRO A 70 10.21 -12.71 20.30
N ASP A 71 10.22 -14.03 20.10
CA ASP A 71 11.39 -14.78 19.63
C ASP A 71 11.54 -14.81 18.10
N THR A 72 10.90 -13.88 17.38
CA THR A 72 11.03 -13.79 15.92
C THR A 72 12.47 -13.51 15.52
N ASP A 73 13.01 -14.28 14.57
CA ASP A 73 14.37 -14.14 14.10
C ASP A 73 14.66 -12.78 13.43
N ALA A 74 15.90 -12.31 13.54
CA ALA A 74 16.32 -11.02 13.02
C ALA A 74 16.09 -10.86 11.52
N ALA A 75 16.25 -11.92 10.72
CA ALA A 75 16.08 -11.84 9.27
C ALA A 75 14.61 -11.58 8.89
N THR A 76 13.66 -12.19 9.61
CA THR A 76 12.24 -11.91 9.48
C THR A 76 11.91 -10.47 9.89
N LEU A 77 12.48 -9.97 10.99
CA LEU A 77 12.27 -8.59 11.43
C LEU A 77 12.80 -7.58 10.40
N ASP A 78 13.99 -7.80 9.85
CA ASP A 78 14.56 -6.92 8.81
C ASP A 78 13.73 -6.94 7.53
N LYS A 79 13.21 -8.11 7.14
CA LYS A 79 12.29 -8.22 6.01
C LYS A 79 11.00 -7.42 6.23
N LEU A 80 10.47 -7.38 7.46
CA LEU A 80 9.30 -6.57 7.81
C LEU A 80 9.62 -5.08 7.78
N ARG A 81 10.74 -4.68 8.39
CA ARG A 81 11.23 -3.30 8.42
C ARG A 81 11.38 -2.70 7.01
N LEU A 82 11.95 -3.47 6.09
CA LEU A 82 12.17 -3.05 4.71
C LEU A 82 10.93 -3.21 3.81
N LYS A 83 9.89 -3.90 4.28
CA LYS A 83 8.71 -4.24 3.47
C LYS A 83 8.03 -3.00 2.86
N PRO A 84 7.84 -1.89 3.60
CA PRO A 84 7.23 -0.67 3.07
C PRO A 84 8.12 0.12 2.11
N LEU A 85 9.44 -0.12 2.13
CA LEU A 85 10.40 0.61 1.31
C LEU A 85 10.48 0.11 -0.14
N ARG A 86 9.74 -0.97 -0.47
CA ARG A 86 9.68 -1.57 -1.82
C ARG A 86 8.79 -0.81 -2.81
N ALA A 87 8.16 0.27 -2.36
CA ALA A 87 7.37 1.19 -3.18
C ALA A 87 7.55 2.63 -2.68
N PRO A 88 7.47 3.64 -3.57
CA PRO A 88 7.58 5.05 -3.19
C PRO A 88 6.38 5.59 -2.39
N MET A 89 5.23 4.92 -2.48
CA MET A 89 3.98 5.27 -1.80
C MET A 89 3.21 3.99 -1.44
N ILE A 90 2.52 4.01 -0.30
CA ILE A 90 1.60 2.97 0.14
C ILE A 90 0.26 3.61 0.47
N ILE A 91 -0.83 2.96 0.06
CA ILE A 91 -2.19 3.31 0.48
C ILE A 91 -2.69 2.19 1.38
N VAL A 92 -3.13 2.53 2.60
CA VAL A 92 -3.79 1.63 3.55
C VAL A 92 -5.26 2.03 3.62
N GLY A 93 -6.17 1.07 3.52
CA GLY A 93 -7.62 1.28 3.60
C GLY A 93 -8.34 0.00 3.97
#